data_AF-A0AAW4XTM6-F1
#
_entry.id   AF-A0AAW4XTM6-F1
#
_cell.length_a   1.000
_cell.length_b   1.000
_cell.length_c   1.000
_cell.angle_alpha   90.00
_cell.angle_beta   90.00
_cell.angle_gamma   90.00
#
_symmetry.space_group_name_H-M   'P 1'
#
loop_
_entity.id
_entity.type
_entity.pdbx_description
1 polymer ?
#
loop_
_entity_poly.entity_id
_entity_poly.type
_entity_poly.pdbx_seq_one_letter_code
_entity_poly.pdbx_strand_id
1 'polypeptide(L)'
;MIDTRKENCPIHGDYSARVNAETGRWTRCWGCVEAEIQAQEAQDRQREKAAEADQVLAQLLDSSGMEGRMLRASFESYEARTPVQAAVLAACKTFAESVDLDGGRNLWLIGPPGTGKTHLGSAIVSHLIRERGIPAA
;
A
#
# COMPACT_ATOMS: atom_id res chain seq x y z
N MET A 1 -37.81 34.85 12.40
CA MET A 1 -36.62 35.66 12.73
C MET A 1 -35.54 34.66 13.10
N ILE A 2 -34.37 34.67 12.45
CA ILE A 2 -33.28 33.74 12.78
C ILE A 2 -32.50 34.39 13.93
N ASP A 3 -32.56 33.79 15.12
CA ASP A 3 -31.80 34.31 16.26
C ASP A 3 -30.30 34.11 16.03
N THR A 4 -29.54 35.16 16.32
CA THR A 4 -28.09 35.17 16.19
C THR A 4 -27.45 35.63 17.50
N ARG A 5 -26.33 35.01 17.88
CA ARG A 5 -25.53 35.41 19.07
C ARG A 5 -24.04 35.41 18.74
N LYS A 6 -23.29 36.29 19.39
CA LYS A 6 -21.83 36.29 19.27
C LYS A 6 -21.23 35.23 20.19
N GLU A 7 -20.33 34.43 19.65
CA GLU A 7 -19.53 33.43 20.36
C GLU A 7 -18.05 33.59 20.00
N ASN A 8 -17.16 33.04 20.81
CA ASN A 8 -15.73 33.05 20.56
C ASN A 8 -15.22 31.62 20.37
N CYS A 9 -14.57 31.36 19.24
CA CYS A 9 -13.84 30.14 18.97
C CYS A 9 -12.40 30.30 19.47
N PRO A 10 -11.87 29.35 20.27
CA PRO A 10 -10.48 29.41 20.76
C PRO A 10 -9.41 29.43 19.65
N ILE A 11 -9.76 28.97 18.45
CA ILE A 11 -8.83 28.83 17.31
C ILE A 11 -9.03 29.96 16.29
N HIS A 12 -10.28 30.35 16.04
CA HIS A 12 -10.65 31.24 14.94
C HIS A 12 -11.22 32.59 15.39
N GLY A 13 -11.34 32.83 16.70
CA GLY A 13 -11.85 34.08 17.27
C GLY A 13 -13.36 34.22 17.22
N ASP A 14 -13.84 35.46 17.27
CA ASP A 14 -15.28 35.77 17.37
C ASP A 14 -16.05 35.38 16.10
N TYR A 15 -17.21 34.76 16.28
CA TYR A 15 -18.13 34.43 15.20
C TYR A 15 -19.60 34.61 15.63
N SER A 16 -20.48 34.82 14.66
CA SER A 16 -21.93 34.93 14.89
C SER A 16 -22.60 33.57 14.69
N ALA A 17 -22.98 32.91 15.78
CA ALA A 17 -23.75 31.67 15.74
C ALA A 17 -25.22 31.95 15.41
N ARG A 18 -25.83 31.07 14.62
CA ARG A 18 -27.26 31.07 14.29
C ARG A 18 -27.92 29.83 14.90
N VAL A 19 -29.15 29.94 15.37
CA VAL A 19 -29.90 28.77 15.85
C VAL A 19 -30.59 28.06 14.68
N ASN A 20 -30.48 26.74 14.63
CA ASN A 20 -31.29 25.92 13.74
C ASN A 20 -32.70 25.77 14.34
N ALA A 21 -33.72 26.21 13.61
CA ALA A 21 -35.10 26.27 14.09
C ALA A 21 -35.71 24.88 14.37
N GLU A 22 -35.25 23.83 13.69
CA GLU A 22 -35.78 22.46 13.83
C GLU A 22 -35.13 21.70 14.99
N THR A 23 -33.84 21.93 15.22
CA THR A 23 -33.05 21.16 16.21
C THR A 23 -32.71 21.96 17.47
N GLY A 24 -32.94 23.26 17.47
CA GLY A 24 -32.54 24.18 18.55
C GLY A 24 -31.03 24.32 18.75
N ARG A 25 -30.21 23.71 17.87
CA ARG A 25 -28.75 23.75 17.98
C ARG A 25 -28.17 25.01 17.36
N TRP A 26 -27.17 25.58 18.01
CA TRP A 26 -26.42 26.72 17.49
C TRP A 26 -25.33 26.24 16.51
N THR A 27 -25.12 27.01 15.43
CA THR A 27 -24.07 26.73 14.47
C THR A 27 -22.69 26.83 15.11
N ARG A 28 -21.80 25.91 14.75
CA ARG A 28 -20.39 25.95 15.15
C ARG A 28 -19.62 27.01 14.35
N CYS A 29 -18.43 27.34 14.82
CA CYS A 29 -17.49 28.19 14.07
C CYS A 29 -17.18 27.56 12.70
N TRP A 30 -17.32 28.34 11.61
CA TRP A 30 -17.09 27.86 10.25
C TRP A 30 -15.67 27.34 10.04
N GLY A 31 -14.64 28.03 10.56
CA GLY A 31 -13.25 27.59 10.41
C GLY A 31 -12.98 26.22 11.04
N CYS A 32 -13.62 25.89 12.18
CA CYS A 32 -13.51 24.55 12.77
C CYS A 32 -14.22 23.50 11.90
N VAL A 33 -15.41 23.81 11.40
CA VAL A 33 -16.17 22.91 10.54
C VAL A 33 -15.43 22.64 9.23
N GLU A 34 -14.84 23.67 8.63
CA GLU A 34 -14.02 23.57 7.43
C GLU A 34 -12.79 22.70 7.67
N ALA A 35 -12.07 22.89 8.79
CA ALA A 35 -10.94 22.06 9.15
C ALA A 35 -11.33 20.58 9.35
N GLU A 36 -12.48 20.31 9.98
CA GLU A 36 -13.02 18.95 10.13
C GLU A 36 -13.34 18.32 8.77
N ILE A 37 -14.00 19.06 7.87
CA ILE A 37 -14.31 18.59 6.51
C ILE A 37 -13.02 18.28 5.75
N GLN A 38 -12.05 19.19 5.77
CA GLN A 38 -10.76 18.98 5.10
C GLN A 38 -9.99 17.77 5.66
N ALA A 39 -10.01 17.58 6.98
CA ALA A 39 -9.41 16.41 7.61
C ALA A 39 -10.11 15.12 7.20
N GLN A 40 -11.44 15.12 7.16
CA GLN A 40 -12.23 13.97 6.74
C GLN A 40 -11.98 13.62 5.27
N GLU A 41 -12.03 14.60 4.37
CA GLU A 41 -11.72 14.40 2.96
C GLU A 41 -10.29 13.90 2.74
N ALA A 42 -9.32 14.39 3.50
CA ALA A 42 -7.95 13.91 3.43
C ALA A 42 -7.84 12.43 3.84
N GLN A 43 -8.55 12.02 4.90
CA GLN A 43 -8.62 10.63 5.32
C GLN A 43 -9.31 9.74 4.28
N ASP A 44 -10.41 10.20 3.71
CA ASP A 44 -11.16 9.44 2.70
C ASP A 44 -10.32 9.28 1.42
N ARG A 45 -9.67 10.35 0.95
CA ARG A 45 -8.70 10.27 -0.16
C ARG A 45 -7.56 9.29 0.12
N GLN A 46 -7.07 9.22 1.35
CA GLN A 46 -6.02 8.27 1.71
C GLN A 46 -6.53 6.81 1.68
N ARG A 47 -7.77 6.58 2.16
CA ARG A 47 -8.40 5.26 2.14
C ARG A 47 -8.68 4.78 0.72
N GLU A 48 -9.20 5.66 -0.14
CA GLU A 48 -9.45 5.36 -1.55
C GLU A 48 -8.17 4.97 -2.27
N LYS A 49 -7.10 5.75 -2.10
CA LYS A 49 -5.78 5.43 -2.68
C LYS A 49 -5.21 4.10 -2.19
N ALA A 50 -5.38 3.79 -0.91
CA ALA A 50 -4.93 2.51 -0.36
C ALA A 50 -5.74 1.34 -0.95
N ALA A 51 -7.07 1.49 -1.05
CA ALA A 51 -7.94 0.47 -1.65
C ALA A 51 -7.63 0.24 -3.14
N GLU A 52 -7.35 1.30 -3.90
CA GLU A 52 -6.93 1.21 -5.30
C GLU A 52 -5.59 0.47 -5.42
N ALA A 53 -4.61 0.80 -4.59
CA ALA A 53 -3.31 0.11 -4.56
C ALA A 53 -3.46 -1.39 -4.23
N ASP A 54 -4.31 -1.72 -3.25
CA ASP A 54 -4.62 -3.12 -2.89
C ASP A 54 -5.29 -3.88 -4.04
N GLN A 55 -6.19 -3.23 -4.77
CA GLN A 55 -6.83 -3.82 -5.95
C GLN A 55 -5.83 -4.09 -7.07
N VAL A 56 -4.95 -3.13 -7.38
CA VAL A 56 -3.89 -3.31 -8.39
C VAL A 56 -2.96 -4.44 -7.98
N LEU A 57 -2.52 -4.47 -6.72
CA LEU A 57 -1.67 -5.55 -6.20
C LEU A 57 -2.33 -6.93 -6.33
N ALA A 58 -3.62 -7.03 -5.99
CA ALA A 58 -4.37 -8.27 -6.11
C ALA A 58 -4.45 -8.74 -7.58
N GLN A 59 -4.71 -7.83 -8.52
CA GLN A 59 -4.74 -8.14 -9.95
C GLN A 59 -3.39 -8.63 -10.47
N LEU A 60 -2.29 -7.96 -10.08
CA LEU A 60 -0.94 -8.37 -10.49
C LEU A 60 -0.60 -9.78 -9.95
N LEU A 61 -0.91 -10.06 -8.68
CA LEU A 61 -0.69 -11.37 -8.09
C LEU A 61 -1.53 -12.46 -8.77
N ASP A 62 -2.80 -12.19 -9.07
CA ASP A 62 -3.69 -13.12 -9.77
C ASP A 62 -3.16 -13.45 -11.18
N SER A 63 -2.72 -12.42 -11.92
CA SER A 63 -2.16 -12.59 -13.27
C SER A 63 -0.82 -13.32 -13.32
N SER A 64 -0.10 -13.43 -12.20
CA SER A 64 1.24 -14.05 -12.15
C SER A 64 1.25 -15.58 -12.20
N GLY A 65 0.09 -16.23 -12.09
CA GLY A 65 -0.01 -17.69 -11.99
C GLY A 65 0.56 -18.29 -10.69
N MET A 66 0.89 -17.45 -9.70
CA MET A 66 1.32 -17.94 -8.38
C MET A 66 0.12 -18.45 -7.56
N GLU A 67 0.27 -19.64 -6.97
CA GLU A 67 -0.78 -20.29 -6.20
C GLU A 67 -0.29 -20.80 -4.84
N GLY A 68 -1.22 -20.92 -3.89
CA GLY A 68 -0.99 -21.56 -2.60
C GLY A 68 0.23 -20.99 -1.85
N ARG A 69 1.23 -21.83 -1.61
CA ARG A 69 2.45 -21.43 -0.88
C ARG A 69 3.34 -20.45 -1.65
N MET A 70 3.23 -20.37 -2.98
CA MET A 70 4.04 -19.46 -3.80
C MET A 70 3.74 -18.00 -3.47
N LEU A 71 2.47 -17.67 -3.22
CA LEU A 71 2.01 -16.33 -2.82
C LEU A 71 2.60 -15.84 -1.49
N ARG A 72 3.08 -16.75 -0.65
CA ARG A 72 3.71 -16.46 0.66
C ARG A 72 5.24 -16.47 0.59
N ALA A 73 5.81 -16.86 -0.54
CA ALA A 73 7.25 -16.91 -0.71
C ALA A 73 7.81 -15.48 -0.82
N SER A 74 8.87 -15.23 -0.06
CA SER A 74 9.65 -14.00 -0.08
C SER A 74 11.12 -14.35 0.16
N PHE A 75 12.00 -13.38 -0.03
CA PHE A 75 13.42 -13.59 0.25
C PHE A 75 13.68 -13.79 1.76
N GLU A 76 12.86 -13.18 2.61
CA GLU A 76 12.93 -13.25 4.07
C GLU A 76 12.45 -14.60 4.59
N SER A 77 11.48 -15.23 3.92
CA SER A 77 11.00 -16.57 4.28
C SER A 77 11.87 -17.71 3.74
N TYR A 78 12.92 -17.41 2.97
CA TYR A 78 13.86 -18.42 2.49
C TYR A 78 14.98 -18.67 3.51
N GLU A 79 15.03 -19.87 4.07
CA GLU A 79 16.12 -20.29 4.96
C GLU A 79 17.32 -20.82 4.17
N ALA A 80 18.37 -19.99 4.03
CA ALA A 80 19.66 -20.44 3.51
C ALA A 80 20.42 -21.24 4.59
N ARG A 81 20.61 -22.54 4.36
CA ARG A 81 21.29 -23.48 5.29
C ARG A 81 22.74 -23.77 4.90
N THR A 82 23.14 -23.35 3.71
CA THR A 82 24.50 -23.54 3.21
C THR A 82 25.07 -22.23 2.64
N PRO A 83 26.39 -22.06 2.59
CA PRO A 83 27.02 -20.90 1.95
C PRO A 83 26.60 -20.75 0.47
N VAL A 84 26.41 -21.88 -0.23
CA VAL A 84 25.94 -21.89 -1.62
C VAL A 84 24.50 -21.35 -1.72
N GLN A 85 23.61 -21.76 -0.84
CA GLN A 85 22.23 -21.24 -0.80
C GLN A 85 22.19 -19.74 -0.48
N ALA A 86 23.06 -19.27 0.42
CA ALA A 86 23.18 -17.85 0.73
C ALA A 86 23.66 -17.04 -0.49
N ALA A 87 24.65 -17.57 -1.24
CA ALA A 87 25.12 -16.94 -2.46
C ALA A 87 24.03 -16.89 -3.55
N VAL A 88 23.25 -17.98 -3.72
CA VAL A 88 22.13 -18.01 -4.66
C VAL A 88 21.03 -17.03 -4.25
N LEU A 89 20.67 -16.96 -2.95
CA LEU A 89 19.71 -15.98 -2.44
C LEU A 89 20.16 -14.54 -2.75
N ALA A 90 21.43 -14.22 -2.54
CA ALA A 90 21.99 -12.92 -2.86
C ALA A 90 21.89 -12.62 -4.36
N ALA A 91 22.23 -13.58 -5.23
CA ALA A 91 22.09 -13.43 -6.67
C ALA A 91 20.63 -13.21 -7.11
N CYS A 92 19.66 -13.90 -6.49
CA CYS A 92 18.24 -13.68 -6.74
C CYS A 92 17.77 -12.28 -6.34
N LYS A 93 18.23 -11.76 -5.20
CA LYS A 93 17.93 -10.38 -4.76
C LYS A 93 18.48 -9.36 -5.75
N THR A 94 19.77 -9.45 -6.08
CA THR A 94 20.42 -8.57 -7.04
C THR A 94 19.75 -8.65 -8.41
N PHE A 95 19.33 -9.84 -8.84
CA PHE A 95 18.56 -9.99 -10.07
C PHE A 95 17.24 -9.21 -9.99
N ALA A 96 16.43 -9.46 -8.96
CA ALA A 96 15.13 -8.81 -8.78
C ALA A 96 15.21 -7.27 -8.71
N GLU A 97 16.25 -6.74 -8.05
CA GLU A 97 16.51 -5.30 -7.95
C GLU A 97 16.93 -4.67 -9.30
N SER A 98 17.59 -5.46 -10.15
CA SER A 98 18.15 -5.01 -11.44
C SER A 98 17.36 -5.48 -12.66
N VAL A 99 16.15 -6.01 -12.48
CA VAL A 99 15.29 -6.40 -13.60
C VAL A 99 14.98 -5.16 -14.43
N ASP A 100 15.39 -5.24 -15.68
CA ASP A 100 15.07 -4.31 -16.75
C ASP A 100 14.33 -5.11 -17.83
N LEU A 101 13.11 -4.71 -18.16
CA LEU A 101 12.25 -5.41 -19.11
C LEU A 101 12.82 -5.35 -20.53
N ASP A 102 13.64 -4.35 -20.84
CA ASP A 102 14.26 -4.18 -22.16
C ASP A 102 15.67 -4.81 -22.23
N GLY A 103 16.32 -4.99 -21.08
CA GLY A 103 17.74 -5.37 -20.97
C GLY A 103 18.04 -6.86 -21.20
N GLY A 104 17.04 -7.71 -21.37
CA GLY A 104 17.19 -9.14 -21.72
C GLY A 104 17.99 -9.98 -20.72
N ARG A 105 18.17 -9.50 -19.48
CA ARG A 105 18.94 -10.20 -18.45
C ARG A 105 18.12 -11.37 -17.91
N ASN A 106 18.73 -12.56 -17.86
CA ASN A 106 18.06 -13.78 -17.43
C ASN A 106 18.79 -14.42 -16.25
N LEU A 107 18.06 -15.17 -15.43
CA LEU A 107 18.60 -15.96 -14.32
C LEU A 107 18.05 -17.39 -14.38
N TRP A 108 18.96 -18.37 -14.29
CA TRP A 108 18.61 -19.79 -14.29
C TRP A 108 18.89 -20.39 -12.91
N LEU A 109 17.87 -21.01 -12.31
CA LEU A 109 18.02 -21.76 -11.06
C LEU A 109 18.00 -23.25 -11.38
N ILE A 110 19.15 -23.91 -11.28
CA ILE A 110 19.33 -25.33 -11.61
C ILE A 110 19.81 -26.09 -10.37
N GLY A 111 19.20 -27.23 -10.10
CA GLY A 111 19.64 -28.10 -9.01
C GLY A 111 18.60 -29.12 -8.56
N PRO A 112 18.94 -29.99 -7.60
CA PRO A 112 18.09 -31.08 -7.13
C PRO A 112 16.73 -30.60 -6.58
N PRO A 113 15.71 -31.47 -6.51
CA PRO A 113 14.47 -31.19 -5.79
C PRO A 113 14.73 -30.79 -4.33
N GLY A 114 13.86 -29.96 -3.75
CA GLY A 114 13.96 -29.55 -2.34
C GLY A 114 14.99 -28.46 -2.03
N THR A 115 15.72 -27.93 -3.01
CA THR A 115 16.69 -26.83 -2.80
C THR A 115 16.08 -25.42 -2.78
N GLY A 116 14.76 -25.32 -2.96
CA GLY A 116 14.01 -24.07 -2.88
C GLY A 116 14.02 -23.19 -4.14
N LYS A 117 14.35 -23.76 -5.32
CA LYS A 117 14.28 -23.06 -6.62
C LYS A 117 12.92 -22.40 -6.86
N THR A 118 11.82 -23.14 -6.62
CA THR A 118 10.46 -22.61 -6.77
C THR A 118 10.20 -21.49 -5.77
N HIS A 119 10.64 -21.63 -4.52
CA HIS A 119 10.49 -20.57 -3.51
C HIS A 119 11.21 -19.30 -3.93
N LEU A 120 12.46 -19.41 -4.38
CA LEU A 120 13.26 -18.27 -4.83
C LEU A 120 12.66 -17.62 -6.09
N GLY A 121 12.17 -18.41 -7.04
CA GLY A 121 11.45 -17.90 -8.21
C GLY A 121 10.18 -17.13 -7.82
N SER A 122 9.35 -17.71 -6.95
CA SER A 122 8.16 -17.04 -6.42
C SER A 122 8.51 -15.79 -5.61
N ALA A 123 9.62 -15.80 -4.87
CA ALA A 123 10.10 -14.63 -4.14
C ALA A 123 10.53 -13.49 -5.08
N ILE A 124 11.17 -13.79 -6.22
CA ILE A 124 11.48 -12.80 -7.25
C ILE A 124 10.20 -12.18 -7.80
N VAL A 125 9.23 -13.02 -8.22
CA VAL A 125 7.93 -12.54 -8.74
C VAL A 125 7.21 -11.68 -7.71
N SER A 126 7.14 -12.14 -6.46
CA SER A 126 6.54 -11.40 -5.34
C SER A 126 7.22 -10.05 -5.12
N HIS A 127 8.56 -9.99 -5.20
CA HIS A 127 9.32 -8.74 -5.09
C HIS A 127 9.02 -7.78 -6.24
N LEU A 128 9.00 -8.26 -7.49
CA LEU A 128 8.68 -7.43 -8.65
C LEU A 128 7.29 -6.81 -8.56
N ILE A 129 6.30 -7.59 -8.10
CA ILE A 129 4.93 -7.12 -7.96
C ILE A 129 4.79 -6.17 -6.76
N ARG A 130 5.26 -6.58 -5.57
CA ARG A 130 4.99 -5.86 -4.31
C ARG A 130 5.85 -4.61 -4.12
N GLU A 131 7.13 -4.70 -4.44
CA GLU A 131 8.08 -3.60 -4.20
C GLU A 131 8.23 -2.70 -5.42
N ARG A 132 8.00 -3.25 -6.62
CA ARG A 132 8.28 -2.55 -7.88
C ARG A 132 7.05 -2.27 -8.74
N GLY A 133 5.90 -2.88 -8.44
CA GLY A 133 4.67 -2.73 -9.24
C GLY A 133 4.82 -3.25 -10.68
N ILE A 134 5.80 -4.12 -10.93
CA ILE A 134 6.08 -4.69 -12.25
C ILE A 134 5.25 -5.97 -12.41
N PRO A 135 4.42 -6.07 -13.46
CA PRO A 135 3.73 -7.31 -13.79
C PRO A 135 4.72 -8.43 -14.10
N ALA A 136 4.42 -9.64 -13.62
CA ALA A 136 5.27 -10.82 -13.80
C ALA A 136 4.38 -12.02 -14.14
N ALA A 137 3.90 -12.04 -15.39
CA ALA A 137 3.05 -13.06 -15.99
C ALA A 137 3.79 -13.82 -17.10
#